data_AF-A0AA88KUP2-F1
#
_entry.id   AF-A0AA88KUP2-F1
#
_cell.length_a   1.000
_cell.length_b   1.000
_cell.length_c   1.000
_cell.angle_alpha   90.00
_cell.angle_beta   90.00
_cell.angle_gamma   90.00
#
_symmetry.space_group_name_H-M   'P 1'
#
loop_
_entity.id
_entity.type
_entity.pdbx_description
1 polymer ?
#
loop_
_entity_poly.entity_id
_entity_poly.type
_entity_poly.pdbx_seq_one_letter_code
_entity_poly.pdbx_strand_id
1 'polypeptide(L)'
;MNRCEICEIAVQYFDTLLEDDSVEENIDQILEKVCRIIPAKNRPQCQAVIDTYGPYIASLIGQLASAHEVCEAIDLCQKPGLVHMYGGEQCKLGAPYWCISEQHAKACGELHYCKKSVWKN
;
A
#
# COMPACT_ATOMS: atom_id res chain seq x y z
N MET A 1 -2.07 -8.39 -11.46
CA MET A 1 -2.73 -7.66 -10.38
C MET A 1 -1.89 -7.74 -9.13
N ASN A 2 -0.89 -6.85 -9.10
CA ASN A 2 -0.17 -6.45 -7.92
C ASN A 2 -0.99 -5.42 -7.12
N ARG A 3 -0.46 -4.94 -5.99
CA ARG A 3 -1.16 -3.98 -5.11
C ARG A 3 -1.37 -2.61 -5.76
N CYS A 4 -0.46 -2.17 -6.62
CA CYS A 4 -0.56 -0.92 -7.37
C CYS A 4 -1.73 -0.99 -8.37
N GLU A 5 -1.79 -2.03 -9.19
CA GLU A 5 -2.88 -2.23 -10.17
C GLU A 5 -4.26 -2.31 -9.49
N ILE A 6 -4.35 -2.96 -8.33
CA ILE A 6 -5.60 -3.05 -7.56
C ILE A 6 -5.99 -1.67 -7.01
N CYS A 7 -5.03 -0.91 -6.51
CA CYS A 7 -5.26 0.43 -6.00
C CYS A 7 -5.76 1.38 -7.10
N GLU A 8 -5.10 1.39 -8.26
CA GLU A 8 -5.44 2.32 -9.34
C GLU A 8 -6.87 2.09 -9.85
N ILE A 9 -7.26 0.82 -10.04
CA ILE A 9 -8.62 0.45 -10.43
C ILE A 9 -9.62 0.87 -9.34
N ALA A 10 -9.28 0.66 -8.07
CA ALA A 10 -10.12 1.07 -6.96
C ALA A 10 -10.35 2.58 -6.95
N VAL A 11 -9.27 3.38 -7.02
CA VAL A 11 -9.34 4.84 -6.99
C VAL A 11 -10.08 5.39 -8.20
N GLN A 12 -9.85 4.87 -9.40
CA GLN A 12 -10.60 5.28 -10.60
C GLN A 12 -12.09 5.02 -10.45
N TYR A 13 -12.48 3.84 -9.96
CA TYR A 13 -13.88 3.51 -9.76
C TYR A 13 -14.53 4.40 -8.69
N PHE A 14 -13.79 4.71 -7.63
CA PHE A 14 -14.21 5.69 -6.63
C PHE A 14 -14.46 7.08 -7.20
N ASP A 15 -13.53 7.59 -7.99
CA ASP A 15 -13.60 8.91 -8.62
C ASP A 15 -14.84 9.01 -9.51
N THR A 16 -15.07 7.99 -10.35
CA THR A 16 -16.27 7.95 -11.22
C THR A 16 -17.59 7.92 -10.46
N LEU A 17 -17.61 7.38 -9.24
CA LEU A 17 -18.83 7.33 -8.43
C LEU A 17 -19.07 8.62 -7.64
N LEU A 18 -18.01 9.37 -7.34
CA LEU A 18 -18.11 10.67 -6.66
C LEU A 18 -18.48 11.80 -7.62
N GLU A 19 -18.16 11.68 -8.91
CA GLU A 19 -18.64 12.58 -9.96
C GLU A 19 -20.11 12.35 -10.34
N ASP A 20 -20.70 11.23 -9.91
CA ASP A 20 -22.09 10.89 -10.18
C ASP A 20 -23.00 11.35 -9.02
N ASP A 21 -23.58 12.55 -9.17
CA ASP A 21 -24.53 13.16 -8.23
C ASP A 21 -25.79 12.29 -7.95
N SER A 22 -26.01 11.20 -8.71
CA SER A 22 -27.11 10.26 -8.50
C SER A 22 -26.79 9.12 -7.53
N VAL A 23 -25.52 8.99 -7.12
CA VAL A 23 -25.07 7.96 -6.17
C VAL A 23 -25.26 8.46 -4.74
N GLU A 24 -26.46 8.27 -4.17
CA GLU A 24 -26.74 8.41 -2.73
C GLU A 24 -26.22 7.20 -1.93
N GLU A 25 -24.99 6.74 -2.20
CA GLU A 25 -24.39 5.63 -1.46
C GLU A 25 -23.32 6.14 -0.50
N ASN A 26 -23.41 5.72 0.77
CA ASN A 26 -22.35 6.00 1.73
C ASN A 26 -21.05 5.33 1.29
N ILE A 27 -19.93 5.95 1.64
CA ILE A 27 -18.59 5.59 1.18
C ILE A 27 -18.26 4.11 1.43
N ASP A 28 -18.79 3.52 2.50
CA ASP A 28 -18.64 2.11 2.86
C ASP A 28 -19.25 1.15 1.82
N GLN A 29 -20.39 1.52 1.22
CA GLN A 29 -21.04 0.70 0.19
C GLN A 29 -20.28 0.75 -1.14
N ILE A 30 -19.67 1.89 -1.44
CA ILE A 30 -18.80 2.07 -2.60
C ILE A 30 -17.52 1.25 -2.42
N LEU A 31 -16.92 1.30 -1.22
CA LEU A 31 -15.72 0.54 -0.83
C LEU A 31 -15.94 -0.97 -0.99
N GLU A 32 -17.13 -1.50 -0.63
CA GLU A 32 -17.46 -2.91 -0.83
C GLU A 32 -17.65 -3.32 -2.31
N LYS A 33 -18.15 -2.43 -3.16
CA LYS A 33 -18.39 -2.72 -4.58
C LYS A 33 -17.10 -2.81 -5.39
N VAL A 34 -16.08 -2.05 -5.00
CA VAL A 34 -14.76 -2.02 -5.64
C VAL A 34 -14.14 -3.42 -5.71
N CYS A 35 -14.26 -4.23 -4.67
CA CYS A 35 -13.69 -5.57 -4.70
C CYS A 35 -14.48 -6.57 -5.55
N ARG A 36 -15.70 -6.23 -6.01
CA ARG A 36 -16.50 -7.11 -6.88
C ARG A 36 -16.03 -7.07 -8.34
N ILE A 37 -15.53 -5.93 -8.81
CA ILE A 37 -14.96 -5.73 -10.15
C ILE A 37 -13.54 -6.32 -10.28
N ILE A 38 -12.84 -6.53 -9.15
CA ILE A 38 -11.56 -7.24 -9.12
C ILE A 38 -11.78 -8.75 -9.35
N PRO A 39 -10.90 -9.43 -10.14
CA PRO A 39 -10.98 -10.88 -10.34
C PRO A 39 -11.08 -11.65 -9.02
N ALA A 40 -11.91 -12.70 -8.99
CA ALA A 40 -12.24 -13.45 -7.77
C ALA A 40 -11.01 -13.87 -6.94
N LYS A 41 -9.93 -14.29 -7.62
CA LYS A 41 -8.65 -14.71 -7.02
C LYS A 41 -7.91 -13.60 -6.24
N ASN A 42 -8.24 -12.34 -6.51
CA ASN A 42 -7.58 -11.15 -5.96
C ASN A 42 -8.47 -10.37 -4.97
N ARG A 43 -9.71 -10.82 -4.72
CA ARG A 43 -10.64 -10.16 -3.82
C ARG A 43 -10.15 -10.05 -2.37
N PRO A 44 -9.49 -11.07 -1.78
CA PRO A 44 -8.95 -10.94 -0.42
C PRO A 44 -7.90 -9.82 -0.32
N GLN A 45 -7.06 -9.66 -1.34
CA GLN A 45 -6.06 -8.59 -1.38
C GLN A 45 -6.70 -7.22 -1.60
N CYS A 46 -7.75 -7.15 -2.41
CA CYS A 46 -8.55 -5.93 -2.54
C CYS A 46 -9.16 -5.53 -1.20
N GLN A 47 -9.80 -6.48 -0.50
CA GLN A 47 -10.45 -6.18 0.78
C GLN A 47 -9.42 -5.65 1.80
N ALA A 48 -8.25 -6.27 1.89
CA ALA A 48 -7.18 -5.79 2.77
C ALA A 48 -6.73 -4.36 2.45
N VAL A 49 -6.70 -3.98 1.16
CA VAL A 49 -6.39 -2.60 0.73
C VAL A 49 -7.50 -1.64 1.16
N ILE A 50 -8.75 -2.00 0.90
CA ILE A 50 -9.93 -1.19 1.24
C ILE A 50 -10.06 -0.99 2.76
N ASP A 51 -9.91 -2.05 3.55
CA ASP A 51 -10.02 -2.00 5.01
C ASP A 51 -8.91 -1.12 5.64
N THR A 52 -7.72 -1.12 5.04
CA THR A 52 -6.56 -0.40 5.59
C THR A 52 -6.51 1.05 5.13
N TYR A 53 -6.78 1.30 3.84
CA TYR A 53 -6.52 2.59 3.20
C TYR A 53 -7.78 3.31 2.75
N GLY A 54 -8.96 2.67 2.78
CA GLY A 54 -10.23 3.20 2.28
C GLY A 54 -10.57 4.62 2.77
N PRO A 55 -10.52 4.90 4.09
CA PRO A 55 -10.80 6.25 4.61
C PRO A 55 -9.80 7.31 4.13
N TYR A 56 -8.54 6.92 3.92
CA TYR A 56 -7.50 7.83 3.46
C TYR A 56 -7.60 8.05 1.95
N ILE A 57 -7.88 7.01 1.18
CA ILE A 57 -8.23 7.09 -0.25
C ILE A 57 -9.42 8.05 -0.44
N ALA A 58 -10.49 7.87 0.33
CA ALA A 58 -11.64 8.77 0.35
C ALA A 58 -11.28 10.23 0.61
N SER A 59 -10.33 10.49 1.53
CA SER A 59 -9.88 11.85 1.84
C SER A 59 -9.01 12.48 0.75
N LEU A 60 -8.31 11.67 -0.06
CA LEU A 60 -7.41 12.12 -1.12
C LEU A 60 -8.14 12.34 -2.46
N ILE A 61 -9.29 11.69 -2.65
CA ILE A 61 -10.08 11.86 -3.87
C ILE A 61 -10.60 13.31 -3.93
N GLY A 62 -10.43 13.93 -5.10
CA GLY A 62 -10.65 15.36 -5.34
C GLY A 62 -9.48 16.28 -4.99
N GLN A 63 -8.45 15.79 -4.28
CA GLN A 63 -7.23 16.56 -3.97
C GLN A 63 -6.06 16.23 -4.90
N LEU A 64 -5.97 14.98 -5.37
CA LEU A 64 -4.89 14.48 -6.22
C LEU A 64 -5.38 14.29 -7.67
N ALA A 65 -4.51 14.59 -8.64
CA ALA A 65 -4.88 14.71 -10.05
C ALA A 65 -5.03 13.37 -10.78
N SER A 66 -4.52 12.27 -10.21
CA SER A 66 -4.60 10.95 -10.82
C SER A 66 -4.65 9.81 -9.79
N ALA A 67 -5.32 8.72 -10.18
CA ALA A 67 -5.37 7.49 -9.38
C ALA A 67 -3.98 6.95 -9.03
N HIS A 68 -3.00 7.11 -9.93
CA HIS A 68 -1.62 6.71 -9.70
C HIS A 68 -0.99 7.51 -8.55
N GLU A 69 -1.15 8.83 -8.52
CA GLU A 69 -0.62 9.68 -7.46
C GLU A 69 -1.26 9.38 -6.09
N VAL A 70 -2.56 9.08 -6.06
CA VAL A 70 -3.23 8.60 -4.84
C VAL A 70 -2.57 7.31 -4.37
N CYS A 71 -2.34 6.37 -5.27
CA CYS A 71 -1.74 5.07 -4.95
C CYS A 71 -0.25 5.13 -4.61
N GLU A 72 0.49 6.11 -5.12
CA GLU A 72 1.85 6.44 -4.66
C GLU A 72 1.83 7.04 -3.26
N ALA A 73 0.87 7.93 -2.95
CA ALA A 73 0.78 8.60 -1.65
C ALA A 73 0.49 7.63 -0.48
N ILE A 74 -0.02 6.44 -0.78
CA ILE A 74 -0.26 5.35 0.18
C ILE A 74 0.68 4.16 0.01
N ASP A 75 1.79 4.35 -0.71
CA ASP A 75 2.83 3.35 -0.91
C ASP A 75 2.35 2.02 -1.53
N LEU A 76 1.25 2.05 -2.29
CA LEU A 76 0.77 0.91 -3.06
C LEU A 76 1.40 0.86 -4.45
N CYS A 77 1.76 2.01 -5.00
CA CYS A 77 2.55 2.17 -6.22
C CYS A 77 3.95 2.67 -5.89
N GLN A 78 4.97 2.12 -6.58
CA GLN A 78 6.34 2.61 -6.44
C GLN A 78 6.49 3.92 -7.18
N LYS A 79 6.92 4.96 -6.46
CA LYS A 79 7.36 6.20 -7.07
C LYS A 79 8.80 6.04 -7.59
N PRO A 80 9.07 6.16 -8.90
CA PRO A 80 10.42 6.05 -9.44
C PRO A 80 11.33 7.11 -8.79
N GLY A 81 12.39 6.66 -8.11
CA GLY A 81 13.30 7.54 -7.36
C GLY A 81 13.02 7.65 -5.86
N LEU A 82 11.86 7.18 -5.39
CA LEU A 82 11.53 6.99 -3.99
C LEU A 82 11.51 5.48 -3.73
N VAL A 83 12.71 4.90 -3.61
CA VAL A 83 12.84 3.54 -3.08
C VAL A 83 12.32 3.62 -1.66
N HIS A 84 11.14 3.06 -1.38
CA HIS A 84 10.65 2.93 -0.01
C HIS A 84 11.59 1.96 0.70
N MET A 85 12.68 2.50 1.25
CA MET A 85 13.55 1.79 2.16
C MET A 85 12.67 1.48 3.37
N TYR A 86 12.07 0.30 3.41
CA TYR A 86 11.94 -0.37 4.69
C TYR A 86 13.34 -0.28 5.29
N GLY A 87 13.52 0.56 6.31
CA GLY A 87 14.84 1.00 6.78
C GLY A 87 15.07 2.51 6.98
N GLY A 88 14.08 3.38 6.74
CA GLY A 88 14.28 4.84 6.80
C GLY A 88 14.64 5.46 8.17
N GLU A 89 14.04 5.03 9.29
CA GLU A 89 14.39 5.55 10.63
C GLU A 89 14.75 4.46 11.64
N GLN A 90 14.13 3.28 11.47
CA GLN A 90 14.23 2.18 12.42
C GLN A 90 15.61 1.51 12.41
N CYS A 91 16.43 1.69 11.37
CA CYS A 91 17.81 1.21 11.38
C CYS A 91 18.67 1.90 12.46
N LYS A 92 18.24 3.06 12.99
CA LYS A 92 18.87 3.70 14.15
C LYS A 92 18.71 2.88 15.45
N LEU A 93 17.76 1.94 15.50
CA LEU A 93 17.53 1.05 16.64
C LEU A 93 18.61 -0.05 16.77
N GLY A 94 19.44 -0.24 15.73
CA GLY A 94 20.63 -1.08 15.74
C GLY A 94 20.38 -2.59 15.59
N ALA A 95 21.39 -3.38 16.00
CA ALA A 95 21.44 -4.85 15.86
C ALA A 95 20.18 -5.62 16.31
N PRO A 96 19.56 -5.27 17.44
CA PRO A 96 18.33 -5.93 17.87
C PRO A 96 17.17 -5.77 16.89
N TYR A 97 17.12 -4.67 16.13
CA TYR A 97 16.07 -4.40 15.15
C TYR A 97 16.37 -5.00 13.78
N TRP A 98 17.54 -4.69 13.22
CA TRP A 98 17.85 -5.13 11.85
C TRP A 98 18.16 -6.62 11.73
N CYS A 99 18.51 -7.32 12.83
CA CYS A 99 18.75 -8.77 12.82
C CYS A 99 17.54 -9.62 13.24
N ILE A 100 16.32 -9.05 13.26
CA ILE A 100 15.10 -9.82 13.54
C ILE A 100 14.75 -10.75 12.37
N SER A 101 14.98 -10.32 11.13
CA SER A 101 14.78 -11.18 9.95
C SER A 101 15.65 -10.75 8.77
N GLU A 102 15.82 -11.63 7.77
CA GLU A 102 16.55 -11.32 6.53
C GLU A 102 15.99 -10.08 5.81
N GLN A 103 14.69 -9.83 5.91
CA GLN A 103 14.07 -8.64 5.34
C GLN A 103 14.52 -7.37 6.07
N HIS A 104 14.53 -7.36 7.41
CA HIS A 104 15.03 -6.23 8.21
C HIS A 104 16.53 -5.98 7.98
N ALA A 105 17.31 -7.03 7.77
CA ALA A 105 18.74 -6.90 7.55
C ALA A 105 19.06 -6.40 6.13
N LYS A 106 18.29 -6.83 5.12
CA LYS A 106 18.38 -6.28 3.75
C LYS A 106 17.94 -4.82 3.70
N ALA A 107 16.85 -4.52 4.38
CA ALA A 107 16.30 -3.19 4.59
C ALA A 107 17.35 -2.18 5.11
N CYS A 108 18.11 -2.57 6.13
CA CYS A 108 19.13 -1.72 6.74
C CYS A 108 20.55 -1.87 6.17
N GLY A 109 20.76 -2.68 5.12
CA GLY A 109 22.09 -2.95 4.55
C GLY A 109 23.01 -3.83 5.42
N GLU A 110 22.48 -4.40 6.51
CA GLU A 110 23.24 -5.13 7.53
C GLU A 110 23.11 -6.66 7.44
N LEU A 111 22.67 -7.16 6.27
CA LEU A 111 22.52 -8.60 6.02
C LEU A 111 23.81 -9.38 6.30
N HIS A 112 24.96 -8.83 5.94
CA HIS A 112 26.26 -9.47 6.17
C HIS A 112 26.58 -9.55 7.67
N TYR A 113 26.33 -8.47 8.42
CA TYR A 113 26.53 -8.44 9.88
C TYR A 113 25.62 -9.46 10.57
N CYS A 114 24.33 -9.49 10.27
CA CYS A 114 23.39 -10.43 10.91
C CYS A 114 23.73 -11.89 10.59
N LYS A 115 24.06 -12.20 9.33
CA LYS A 115 24.49 -13.56 8.93
C LYS A 115 25.79 -13.99 9.61
N LYS A 116 26.73 -13.08 9.86
CA LYS A 116 28.04 -13.42 10.44
C LYS A 116 28.02 -13.44 11.97
N SER A 117 27.33 -12.51 12.59
CA SER A 117 27.47 -12.18 14.01
C SER A 117 26.27 -12.56 14.88
N VAL A 118 25.09 -12.81 14.29
CA VAL A 118 23.84 -13.07 15.04
C VAL A 118 23.20 -14.41 14.70
N TRP A 119 23.05 -14.74 13.42
CA TRP A 119 22.35 -15.96 12.97
C TRP A 119 23.25 -17.17 12.73
N LYS A 120 24.57 -17.02 12.88
CA LYS A 120 25.50 -18.14 12.91
C LYS A 120 25.42 -18.81 14.29
N ASN A 121 24.44 -19.69 14.44
CA ASN A 121 24.51 -20.86 15.32
C ASN A 121 24.30 -22.10 14.46
#